data_AF-A0A7I4B974-F1
#
_entry.id   AF-A0A7I4B974-F1
#
_cell.length_a   1.000
_cell.length_b   1.000
_cell.length_c   1.000
_cell.angle_alpha   90.00
_cell.angle_beta   90.00
_cell.angle_gamma   90.00
#
_symmetry.space_group_name_H-M   'P 1'
#
loop_
_entity.id
_entity.type
_entity.pdbx_description
1 polymer ?
#
loop_
_entity_poly.entity_id
_entity_poly.type
_entity_poly.pdbx_seq_one_letter_code
_entity_poly.pdbx_strand_id
1 'polypeptide(L)'
;MLLSRRIMPWRLNGTQIPLTEVAVLVKDCRKALALSSWTKIPLSSANSEFQDLLERKKRLIVCNKMDLANPNMTLKWESHFQKLNQRLVFVNAHQTKSVRKMLEVAWDLLREKLAKEPTLLLMIVGIPNVGKSALINTLFRHAHAIAKSEQEHLKKAKVGPLPGVTQHISGFKIGEKPSVYVLDTPGVLVPNIDNIDTGLKLALTGAVKDSVVGEERVARYLLSVLNARSSHLRWTPELSQAECDTSEIGANVRNVIAQTCLKFDGNLEDKDDMESLVDEQMITIRRIFKVPSEVGDDGWIRVSKQLLKLFRTGRLGRFTLDPVPVMT
;
A
#
# COMPACT_ATOMS: atom_id res chain seq x y z
N MET A 1 9.01 -7.54 21.00
CA MET A 1 10.28 -7.98 21.63
C MET A 1 11.48 -8.09 20.67
N LEU A 2 11.32 -8.50 19.40
CA LEU A 2 12.44 -8.65 18.45
C LEU A 2 13.02 -7.34 17.86
N LEU A 3 12.26 -6.23 17.85
CA LEU A 3 12.73 -4.94 17.33
C LEU A 3 13.46 -4.08 18.37
N SER A 4 13.04 -4.07 19.64
CA SER A 4 13.71 -3.25 20.67
C SER A 4 15.16 -3.68 20.93
N ARG A 5 15.48 -4.97 20.79
CA ARG A 5 16.87 -5.47 20.89
C ARG A 5 17.70 -5.28 19.61
N ARG A 6 17.10 -4.89 18.48
CA ARG A 6 17.78 -4.73 17.17
C ARG A 6 17.93 -3.29 16.71
N ILE A 7 17.30 -2.34 17.38
CA ILE A 7 17.50 -0.91 17.19
C ILE A 7 18.46 -0.43 18.31
N MET A 8 19.59 -1.12 18.45
CA MET A 8 20.77 -0.57 19.13
C MET A 8 21.25 0.65 18.33
N PRO A 9 21.93 1.63 18.95
CA PRO A 9 22.45 2.75 18.19
C PRO A 9 23.44 2.21 17.15
N TRP A 10 23.13 2.49 15.87
CA TRP A 10 23.90 1.97 14.74
C TRP A 10 25.35 2.41 14.88
N ARG A 11 26.32 1.51 14.70
CA ARG A 11 27.73 1.88 14.64
C ARG A 11 28.26 1.68 13.23
N LEU A 12 28.72 2.74 12.59
CA LEU A 12 29.46 2.68 11.33
C LEU A 12 30.91 3.10 11.64
N ASN A 13 31.88 2.23 11.36
CA ASN A 13 33.29 2.43 11.68
C ASN A 13 33.57 2.83 13.15
N GLY A 14 32.81 2.27 14.10
CA GLY A 14 32.96 2.55 15.54
C GLY A 14 32.21 3.79 16.04
N THR A 15 31.72 4.66 15.15
CA THR A 15 30.96 5.87 15.52
C THR A 15 29.49 5.56 15.71
N GLN A 16 28.94 5.96 16.85
CA GLN A 16 27.53 5.81 17.19
C GLN A 16 26.67 6.79 16.37
N ILE A 17 25.91 6.27 15.42
CA ILE A 17 24.96 7.01 14.60
C ILE A 17 23.70 7.25 15.44
N PRO A 18 23.25 8.51 15.60
CA PRO A 18 22.02 8.81 16.32
C PRO A 18 20.82 8.10 15.69
N LEU A 19 19.92 7.63 16.55
CA LEU A 19 18.71 6.87 16.20
C LEU A 19 17.80 7.71 15.29
N THR A 20 17.96 7.56 13.97
CA THR A 20 17.07 7.96 12.87
C THR A 20 16.66 9.44 12.81
N GLU A 21 16.75 10.09 11.66
CA GLU A 21 16.48 11.52 11.52
C GLU A 21 15.07 11.79 10.97
N VAL A 22 14.60 10.90 10.07
CA VAL A 22 13.28 10.93 9.42
C VAL A 22 12.70 9.53 9.29
N ALA A 23 11.40 9.43 9.53
CA ALA A 23 10.61 8.25 9.22
C ALA A 23 9.76 8.47 7.95
N VAL A 24 9.98 7.61 6.94
CA VAL A 24 9.19 7.55 5.71
C VAL A 24 8.11 6.47 5.89
N LEU A 25 6.86 6.91 6.01
CA LEU A 25 5.71 6.04 6.26
C LEU A 25 5.08 5.60 4.95
N VAL A 26 5.33 4.36 4.52
CA VAL A 26 4.80 3.83 3.26
C VAL A 26 3.43 3.20 3.46
N LYS A 27 2.44 3.68 2.70
CA LYS A 27 1.05 3.21 2.71
C LYS A 27 0.62 2.77 1.30
N ASP A 28 -0.41 1.94 1.19
CA ASP A 28 -1.02 1.58 -0.11
C ASP A 28 -2.09 2.62 -0.45
N CYS A 29 -1.99 3.28 -1.61
CA CYS A 29 -2.92 4.33 -2.03
C CYS A 29 -4.39 3.88 -2.07
N ARG A 30 -4.64 2.58 -2.23
CA ARG A 30 -6.00 2.04 -2.26
C ARG A 30 -6.63 1.94 -0.87
N LYS A 31 -5.85 2.04 0.20
CA LYS A 31 -6.32 2.11 1.59
C LYS A 31 -5.92 3.42 2.21
N ALA A 32 -5.95 4.48 1.41
CA ALA A 32 -5.46 5.75 1.88
C ALA A 32 -6.29 6.14 3.11
N LEU A 33 -5.70 5.92 4.29
CA LEU A 33 -5.67 6.86 5.41
C LEU A 33 -6.91 6.91 6.34
N ALA A 34 -7.96 6.09 6.16
CA ALA A 34 -9.14 6.09 7.06
C ALA A 34 -8.83 5.75 8.53
N LEU A 35 -7.71 5.08 8.78
CA LEU A 35 -7.31 4.79 10.13
C LEU A 35 -6.37 5.91 10.60
N SER A 36 -6.96 6.86 11.31
CA SER A 36 -6.25 7.86 12.14
C SER A 36 -5.19 7.22 13.04
N SER A 37 -5.32 5.94 13.36
CA SER A 37 -4.36 5.11 14.07
C SER A 37 -3.13 4.65 13.25
N TRP A 38 -2.92 5.09 12.00
CA TRP A 38 -1.69 4.78 11.22
C TRP A 38 -0.81 6.01 10.97
N THR A 39 -1.14 7.17 11.54
CA THR A 39 -0.08 8.12 11.95
C THR A 39 0.74 7.52 13.09
N LYS A 40 0.12 6.61 13.85
CA LYS A 40 0.81 5.68 14.75
C LYS A 40 1.39 4.53 13.92
N ILE A 41 2.70 4.37 13.90
CA ILE A 41 3.31 3.26 13.15
C ILE A 41 2.84 1.94 13.79
N PRO A 42 2.38 0.93 13.03
CA PRO A 42 1.87 -0.35 13.57
C PRO A 42 2.85 -1.15 14.42
N LEU A 43 4.12 -0.77 14.42
CA LEU A 43 5.13 -1.19 15.40
C LEU A 43 4.76 -0.78 16.84
N SER A 44 3.83 0.16 17.02
CA SER A 44 3.63 0.91 18.24
C SER A 44 2.76 0.30 19.31
N SER A 45 1.72 -0.45 18.94
CA SER A 45 0.86 -1.03 19.97
C SER A 45 1.58 -2.13 20.76
N ALA A 46 2.70 -2.64 20.23
CA ALA A 46 3.56 -3.62 20.90
C ALA A 46 4.90 -3.03 21.40
N ASN A 47 5.20 -1.75 21.15
CA ASN A 47 6.45 -1.11 21.56
C ASN A 47 6.27 0.42 21.71
N SER A 48 5.86 0.86 22.91
CA SER A 48 5.65 2.27 23.28
C SER A 48 6.91 3.12 23.04
N GLU A 49 8.10 2.61 23.37
CA GLU A 49 9.38 3.31 23.15
C GLU A 49 9.62 3.69 21.68
N PHE A 50 9.10 2.88 20.74
CA PHE A 50 9.26 3.15 19.33
C PHE A 50 8.34 4.27 18.83
N GLN A 51 7.17 4.47 19.43
CA GLN A 51 6.32 5.65 19.13
C GLN A 51 6.96 6.94 19.58
N ASP A 52 7.39 6.97 20.84
CA ASP A 52 7.98 8.17 21.43
C ASP A 52 9.21 8.61 20.62
N LEU A 53 9.96 7.64 20.09
CA LEU A 53 11.07 7.89 19.19
C LEU A 53 10.63 8.56 17.89
N LEU A 54 9.53 8.11 17.26
CA LEU A 54 9.04 8.57 15.96
C LEU A 54 8.26 9.88 16.02
N GLU A 55 7.53 10.12 17.11
CA GLU A 55 6.78 11.37 17.34
C GLU A 55 7.70 12.59 17.37
N ARG A 56 8.95 12.40 17.81
CA ARG A 56 9.99 13.43 17.84
C ARG A 56 10.72 13.63 16.50
N LYS A 57 10.45 12.83 15.47
CA LYS A 57 11.14 12.90 14.17
C LYS A 57 10.31 13.64 13.12
N LYS A 58 11.00 14.23 12.14
CA LYS A 58 10.35 14.70 10.91
C LYS A 58 9.76 13.47 10.17
N ARG A 59 8.53 13.58 9.68
CA ARG A 59 7.79 12.48 9.04
C ARG A 59 7.39 12.84 7.63
N LEU A 60 7.60 11.91 6.70
CA LEU A 60 7.07 11.98 5.33
C LEU A 60 6.13 10.81 5.11
N ILE A 61 4.88 11.08 4.75
CA ILE A 61 3.91 10.04 4.41
C ILE A 61 4.01 9.78 2.91
N VAL A 62 4.27 8.53 2.55
CA VAL A 62 4.40 8.08 1.16
C VAL A 62 3.28 7.11 0.84
N CYS A 63 2.33 7.55 0.03
CA CYS A 63 1.27 6.69 -0.50
C CYS A 63 1.79 6.04 -1.79
N ASN A 64 2.14 4.76 -1.72
CA ASN A 64 2.64 3.97 -2.84
C ASN A 64 1.53 3.22 -3.59
N LYS A 65 1.81 2.84 -4.84
CA LYS A 65 0.89 2.23 -5.81
C LYS A 65 -0.16 3.22 -6.30
N MET A 66 0.24 4.46 -6.54
CA MET A 66 -0.64 5.51 -7.05
C MET A 66 -1.31 5.14 -8.40
N ASP A 67 -0.67 4.28 -9.19
CA ASP A 67 -1.16 3.72 -10.44
C ASP A 67 -2.40 2.82 -10.26
N LEU A 68 -2.64 2.30 -9.05
CA LEU A 68 -3.79 1.46 -8.74
C LEU A 68 -4.92 2.21 -8.03
N ALA A 69 -4.71 3.47 -7.67
CA ALA A 69 -5.66 4.27 -6.91
C ALA A 69 -6.48 5.21 -7.78
N ASN A 70 -7.66 5.56 -7.30
CA ASN A 70 -8.53 6.50 -8.00
C ASN A 70 -7.89 7.92 -7.98
N PRO A 71 -7.63 8.55 -9.15
CA PRO A 71 -6.99 9.86 -9.21
C PRO A 71 -7.78 10.98 -8.53
N ASN A 72 -9.12 10.98 -8.64
CA ASN A 72 -9.97 11.98 -8.01
C ASN A 72 -9.91 11.88 -6.47
N MET A 73 -9.88 10.65 -5.95
CA MET A 73 -9.71 10.43 -4.51
C MET A 73 -8.31 10.81 -4.03
N THR A 74 -7.29 10.62 -4.87
CA THR A 74 -5.90 11.02 -4.57
C THR A 74 -5.81 12.53 -4.30
N LEU A 75 -6.44 13.35 -5.15
CA LEU A 75 -6.50 14.81 -4.99
C LEU A 75 -7.25 15.21 -3.70
N LYS A 76 -8.37 14.55 -3.38
CA LYS A 76 -9.12 14.83 -2.14
C LYS A 76 -8.29 14.50 -0.90
N TRP A 77 -7.56 13.38 -0.92
CA TRP A 77 -6.66 13.00 0.16
C TRP A 77 -5.47 13.96 0.30
N GLU A 78 -4.90 14.41 -0.81
CA GLU A 78 -3.85 15.43 -0.80
C GLU A 78 -4.32 16.72 -0.11
N SER A 79 -5.49 17.24 -0.49
CA SER A 79 -6.09 18.42 0.15
C SER A 79 -6.35 18.20 1.65
N HIS A 80 -6.84 17.03 2.03
CA HIS A 80 -7.08 16.69 3.44
C HIS A 80 -5.79 16.71 4.27
N PHE A 81 -4.70 16.09 3.77
CA PHE A 81 -3.42 16.06 4.49
C PHE A 81 -2.71 17.42 4.52
N GLN A 82 -2.87 18.23 3.47
CA GLN A 82 -2.39 19.62 3.46
C GLN A 82 -3.04 20.44 4.58
N LYS A 83 -4.36 20.31 4.79
CA LYS A 83 -5.09 20.97 5.88
C LYS A 83 -4.60 20.54 7.27
N LEU A 84 -4.19 19.27 7.42
CA LEU A 84 -3.59 18.75 8.65
C LEU A 84 -2.10 19.12 8.83
N ASN A 85 -1.55 19.93 7.91
CA ASN A 85 -0.13 20.28 7.85
C ASN A 85 0.81 19.06 7.86
N GLN A 86 0.39 17.96 7.23
CA GLN A 86 1.18 16.74 7.11
C GLN A 86 1.70 16.59 5.68
N ARG A 87 2.99 16.29 5.53
CA ARG A 87 3.62 16.07 4.22
C ARG A 87 3.25 14.68 3.68
N LEU A 88 2.45 14.67 2.62
CA LEU A 88 1.99 13.48 1.90
C LEU A 88 2.50 13.51 0.45
N VAL A 89 3.03 12.40 -0.04
CA VAL A 89 3.46 12.23 -1.44
C VAL A 89 2.90 10.93 -2.00
N PHE A 90 2.30 11.00 -3.18
CA PHE A 90 1.85 9.83 -3.93
C PHE A 90 2.96 9.35 -4.87
N VAL A 91 3.26 8.06 -4.83
CA VAL A 91 4.34 7.45 -5.61
C VAL A 91 3.94 6.15 -6.29
N ASN A 92 4.62 5.85 -7.38
CA ASN A 92 4.78 4.50 -7.90
C ASN A 92 6.24 4.06 -7.64
N ALA A 93 6.43 3.19 -6.65
CA ALA A 93 7.75 2.69 -6.25
C ALA A 93 8.51 1.95 -7.36
N HIS A 94 7.83 1.51 -8.42
CA HIS A 94 8.48 0.89 -9.58
C HIS A 94 9.01 1.92 -10.59
N GLN A 95 8.59 3.19 -10.50
CA GLN A 95 9.00 4.26 -11.40
C GLN A 95 10.07 5.16 -10.77
N THR A 96 11.28 5.17 -11.32
CA THR A 96 12.41 5.99 -10.83
C THR A 96 12.08 7.48 -10.76
N LYS A 97 11.37 8.02 -11.76
CA LYS A 97 10.94 9.44 -11.79
C LYS A 97 10.04 9.78 -10.59
N SER A 98 9.12 8.87 -10.23
CA SER A 98 8.21 9.07 -9.10
C SER A 98 8.96 9.03 -7.76
N VAL A 99 9.88 8.07 -7.60
CA VAL A 99 10.73 7.95 -6.40
C VAL A 99 11.66 9.16 -6.24
N ARG A 100 12.19 9.71 -7.35
CA ARG A 100 13.02 10.92 -7.32
C ARG A 100 12.26 12.15 -6.80
N LYS A 101 11.03 12.36 -7.26
CA LYS A 101 10.17 13.45 -6.73
C LYS A 101 9.92 13.31 -5.23
N MET A 102 9.73 12.08 -4.74
CA MET A 102 9.61 11.82 -3.31
C MET A 102 10.90 12.16 -2.55
N LEU A 103 12.07 11.82 -3.11
CA LEU A 103 13.36 12.19 -2.52
C LEU A 103 13.55 13.71 -2.46
N GLU A 104 13.16 14.45 -3.49
CA GLU A 104 13.22 15.92 -3.50
C GLU A 104 12.42 16.50 -2.32
N VAL A 105 11.19 16.01 -2.10
CA VAL A 105 10.38 16.40 -0.93
C VAL A 105 11.02 15.99 0.40
N ALA A 106 11.64 14.81 0.45
CA ALA A 106 12.36 14.35 1.64
C ALA A 106 13.58 15.24 1.96
N TRP A 107 14.31 15.68 0.94
CA TRP A 107 15.45 16.60 1.06
C TRP A 107 15.02 17.98 1.49
N ASP A 108 13.90 18.48 0.98
CA ASP A 108 13.34 19.76 1.44
C ASP A 108 12.94 19.68 2.92
N LEU A 109 12.33 18.57 3.35
CA LEU A 109 11.99 18.35 4.76
C LEU A 109 13.25 18.28 5.66
N LEU A 110 14.33 17.72 5.12
CA LEU A 110 15.60 17.51 5.79
C LEU A 110 16.59 18.66 5.64
N ARG A 111 16.28 19.72 4.87
CA ARG A 111 17.24 20.77 4.48
C ARG A 111 18.05 21.35 5.63
N GLU A 112 17.38 21.71 6.73
CA GLU A 112 18.03 22.25 7.93
C GLU A 112 18.97 21.26 8.61
N LYS A 113 18.63 19.96 8.57
CA LYS A 113 19.41 18.89 9.18
C LYS A 113 20.57 18.46 8.30
N LEU A 114 20.36 18.40 6.98
CA LEU A 114 21.40 18.17 5.98
C LEU A 114 22.56 19.18 6.10
N ALA A 115 22.27 20.42 6.55
CA ALA A 115 23.27 21.45 6.74
C ALA A 115 24.05 21.33 8.07
N LYS A 116 23.52 20.61 9.07
CA LYS A 116 24.06 20.54 10.43
C LYS A 116 24.70 19.19 10.75
N GLU A 117 24.15 18.11 10.20
CA GLU A 117 24.53 16.75 10.53
C GLU A 117 25.40 16.14 9.42
N PRO A 118 26.58 15.57 9.75
CA PRO A 118 27.47 14.97 8.76
C PRO A 118 26.91 13.65 8.18
N THR A 119 25.98 13.01 8.89
CA THR A 119 25.38 11.74 8.48
C THR A 119 23.91 11.67 8.88
N LEU A 120 23.06 11.29 7.94
CA LEU A 120 21.62 11.13 8.12
C LEU A 120 21.17 9.70 7.92
N LEU A 121 20.13 9.34 8.66
CA LEU A 121 19.52 8.01 8.60
C LEU A 121 18.02 8.13 8.32
N LEU A 122 17.61 7.59 7.17
CA LEU A 122 16.23 7.46 6.72
C LEU A 122 15.69 6.08 7.06
N MET A 123 14.58 6.04 7.78
CA MET A 123 13.91 4.79 8.10
C MET A 123 12.65 4.65 7.25
N ILE A 124 12.56 3.60 6.44
CA ILE A 124 11.35 3.30 5.65
C ILE A 124 10.51 2.29 6.42
N VAL A 125 9.30 2.68 6.80
CA VAL A 125 8.44 1.92 7.71
C VAL A 125 7.01 1.79 7.15
N GLY A 126 6.33 0.68 7.44
CA GLY A 126 4.95 0.43 7.02
C GLY A 126 4.60 -1.06 7.02
N ILE A 127 3.32 -1.39 6.84
CA ILE A 127 2.84 -2.78 6.86
C ILE A 127 3.42 -3.64 5.73
N PRO A 128 3.35 -4.98 5.83
CA PRO A 128 3.67 -5.87 4.71
C PRO A 128 2.96 -5.46 3.41
N ASN A 129 3.63 -5.71 2.30
CA ASN A 129 3.08 -5.59 0.94
C ASN A 129 2.61 -4.18 0.50
N VAL A 130 2.89 -3.11 1.24
CA VAL A 130 2.72 -1.72 0.75
C VAL A 130 3.74 -1.31 -0.30
N GLY A 131 4.81 -2.09 -0.49
CA GLY A 131 5.85 -1.83 -1.49
C GLY A 131 7.12 -1.14 -0.95
N LYS A 132 7.41 -1.26 0.35
CA LYS A 132 8.67 -0.79 0.96
C LYS A 132 9.90 -1.31 0.20
N SER A 133 9.99 -2.61 -0.04
CA SER A 133 11.13 -3.23 -0.73
C SER A 133 11.24 -2.78 -2.19
N ALA A 134 10.12 -2.52 -2.87
CA ALA A 134 10.13 -1.94 -4.21
C ALA A 134 10.71 -0.51 -4.17
N LEU A 135 10.29 0.30 -3.20
CA LEU A 135 10.78 1.66 -3.01
C LEU A 135 12.28 1.68 -2.71
N ILE A 136 12.71 0.90 -1.71
CA ILE A 136 14.10 0.66 -1.31
C ILE A 136 14.95 0.28 -2.51
N ASN A 137 14.49 -0.65 -3.34
CA ASN A 137 15.27 -1.08 -4.49
C ASN A 137 15.38 -0.04 -5.59
N THR A 138 14.32 0.73 -5.80
CA THR A 138 14.36 1.82 -6.79
C THR A 138 15.27 2.95 -6.31
N LEU A 139 15.25 3.27 -5.01
CA LEU A 139 16.21 4.17 -4.38
C LEU A 139 17.65 3.67 -4.54
N PHE A 140 17.88 2.38 -4.25
CA PHE A 140 19.18 1.76 -4.39
C PHE A 140 19.71 1.81 -5.84
N ARG A 141 18.87 1.47 -6.82
CA ARG A 141 19.25 1.55 -8.25
C ARG A 141 19.56 2.99 -8.67
N HIS A 142 18.77 3.95 -8.18
CA HIS A 142 18.99 5.37 -8.47
C HIS A 142 20.33 5.85 -7.90
N ALA A 143 20.61 5.55 -6.62
CA ALA A 143 21.88 5.88 -5.97
C ALA A 143 23.07 5.20 -6.67
N HIS A 144 22.96 3.92 -7.02
CA HIS A 144 24.02 3.21 -7.74
C HIS A 144 24.23 3.73 -9.16
N ALA A 145 23.20 4.23 -9.85
CA ALA A 145 23.36 4.85 -11.15
C ALA A 145 24.18 6.16 -11.05
N ILE A 146 23.94 6.96 -10.01
CA ILE A 146 24.72 8.18 -9.71
C ILE A 146 26.16 7.82 -9.30
N ALA A 147 26.34 6.80 -8.44
CA ALA A 147 27.67 6.35 -8.03
C ALA A 147 28.44 5.62 -9.14
N LYS A 148 27.78 5.06 -10.18
CA LYS A 148 28.48 4.48 -11.35
C LYS A 148 29.06 5.55 -12.27
N SER A 149 28.42 6.73 -12.35
CA SER A 149 29.07 7.90 -12.95
C SER A 149 30.26 8.39 -12.12
N GLU A 150 30.35 8.01 -10.84
CA GLU A 150 31.40 8.35 -9.88
C GLU A 150 32.08 7.07 -9.30
N GLN A 151 32.59 6.18 -10.16
CA GLN A 151 33.45 5.02 -9.80
C GLN A 151 33.26 4.30 -8.43
N GLU A 152 32.05 3.99 -7.93
CA GLU A 152 31.92 3.18 -6.68
C GLU A 152 30.77 2.15 -6.64
N HIS A 153 30.93 1.11 -5.79
CA HIS A 153 30.06 -0.08 -5.67
C HIS A 153 29.10 -0.02 -4.47
N LEU A 154 27.79 -0.19 -4.69
CA LEU A 154 26.76 -0.34 -3.66
C LEU A 154 26.19 -1.77 -3.63
N LYS A 155 25.83 -2.32 -2.44
CA LYS A 155 25.29 -3.70 -2.25
C LYS A 155 23.75 -3.77 -2.12
N LYS A 156 23.12 -4.73 -2.81
CA LYS A 156 21.66 -4.85 -3.09
C LYS A 156 20.81 -5.48 -1.96
N ALA A 157 19.54 -5.09 -1.85
CA ALA A 157 18.49 -5.77 -1.05
C ALA A 157 17.69 -6.82 -1.88
N LYS A 158 17.36 -7.98 -1.28
CA LYS A 158 16.59 -9.07 -1.92
C LYS A 158 15.08 -8.82 -1.79
N VAL A 159 14.29 -9.05 -2.86
CA VAL A 159 12.81 -9.03 -2.84
C VAL A 159 12.28 -10.43 -3.02
N GLY A 160 11.32 -10.83 -2.19
CA GLY A 160 10.52 -12.03 -2.36
C GLY A 160 9.01 -11.71 -2.30
N PRO A 161 8.16 -12.50 -2.95
CA PRO A 161 6.70 -12.30 -2.98
C PRO A 161 5.96 -12.73 -1.70
N LEU A 162 6.67 -13.25 -0.69
CA LEU A 162 6.08 -13.72 0.56
C LEU A 162 6.11 -12.61 1.65
N PRO A 163 5.00 -12.34 2.36
CA PRO A 163 4.98 -11.40 3.46
C PRO A 163 5.92 -11.88 4.59
N GLY A 164 6.75 -10.97 5.12
CA GLY A 164 7.61 -11.22 6.30
C GLY A 164 9.05 -11.69 6.01
N VAL A 165 9.53 -11.66 4.77
CA VAL A 165 10.85 -12.26 4.41
C VAL A 165 12.08 -11.37 4.70
N THR A 166 11.91 -10.11 5.14
CA THR A 166 13.06 -9.28 5.54
C THR A 166 13.54 -9.68 6.96
N GLN A 167 14.49 -10.61 7.05
CA GLN A 167 14.98 -11.12 8.34
C GLN A 167 16.17 -10.32 8.93
N HIS A 168 16.84 -9.49 8.14
CA HIS A 168 17.98 -8.64 8.53
C HIS A 168 17.72 -7.17 8.18
N ILE A 169 17.98 -6.26 9.12
CA ILE A 169 17.98 -4.81 8.88
C ILE A 169 19.31 -4.49 8.18
N SER A 170 19.27 -4.19 6.89
CA SER A 170 20.44 -3.74 6.12
C SER A 170 20.27 -2.28 5.70
N GLY A 171 21.36 -1.52 5.77
CA GLY A 171 21.41 -0.12 5.34
C GLY A 171 22.20 0.03 4.04
N PHE A 172 21.81 0.97 3.18
CA PHE A 172 22.61 1.37 2.02
C PHE A 172 22.64 2.89 1.88
N LYS A 173 23.74 3.40 1.32
CA LYS A 173 23.98 4.83 1.14
C LYS A 173 23.26 5.34 -0.11
N ILE A 174 22.64 6.52 -0.01
CA ILE A 174 21.90 7.18 -1.11
C ILE A 174 22.33 8.63 -1.35
N GLY A 175 23.19 9.18 -0.50
CA GLY A 175 23.75 10.52 -0.65
C GLY A 175 25.14 10.59 -0.01
N GLU A 176 26.03 11.37 -0.61
CA GLU A 176 27.44 11.46 -0.20
C GLU A 176 27.73 12.62 0.76
N LYS A 177 27.20 13.81 0.46
CA LYS A 177 27.48 15.06 1.19
C LYS A 177 26.18 15.81 1.54
N PRO A 178 25.66 15.68 2.77
CA PRO A 178 26.12 14.76 3.83
C PRO A 178 25.80 13.30 3.50
N SER A 179 26.42 12.37 4.24
CA SER A 179 26.22 10.94 4.01
C SER A 179 24.83 10.50 4.44
N VAL A 180 23.98 10.06 3.52
CA VAL A 180 22.60 9.64 3.82
C VAL A 180 22.42 8.14 3.61
N TYR A 181 21.93 7.45 4.64
CA TYR A 181 21.67 6.01 4.62
C TYR A 181 20.18 5.72 4.72
N VAL A 182 19.71 4.71 3.98
CA VAL A 182 18.35 4.17 4.09
C VAL A 182 18.41 2.83 4.79
N LEU A 183 17.58 2.65 5.83
CA LEU A 183 17.39 1.37 6.51
C LEU A 183 16.22 0.59 5.93
N ASP A 184 16.47 -0.65 5.53
CA ASP A 184 15.41 -1.62 5.27
C ASP A 184 14.84 -2.14 6.59
N THR A 185 13.54 -1.92 6.79
CA THR A 185 12.82 -2.41 7.97
C THR A 185 11.77 -3.43 7.54
N PRO A 186 11.63 -4.55 8.26
CA PRO A 186 10.59 -5.52 7.96
C PRO A 186 9.21 -4.86 8.05
N GLY A 187 8.30 -5.32 7.19
CA GLY A 187 6.91 -4.92 7.33
C GLY A 187 6.29 -5.49 8.59
N VAL A 188 5.72 -4.63 9.42
CA VAL A 188 5.08 -5.03 10.68
C VAL A 188 3.60 -4.69 10.62
N LEU A 189 2.76 -5.70 10.85
CA LEU A 189 1.32 -5.53 11.06
C LEU A 189 1.04 -5.22 12.52
N VAL A 190 -0.05 -4.51 12.79
CA VAL A 190 -0.59 -4.35 14.15
C VAL A 190 -1.01 -5.74 14.65
N PRO A 191 -0.66 -6.12 15.89
CA PRO A 191 -1.02 -7.42 16.46
C PRO A 191 -2.53 -7.61 16.66
N ASN A 192 -3.29 -6.52 16.83
CA ASN A 192 -4.74 -6.57 16.99
C ASN A 192 -5.42 -5.65 15.96
N ILE A 193 -6.44 -6.17 15.28
CA ILE A 193 -7.26 -5.43 14.31
C ILE A 193 -8.69 -5.48 14.84
N ASP A 194 -9.10 -4.41 15.53
CA ASP A 194 -10.38 -4.38 16.26
C ASP A 194 -11.60 -4.30 15.33
N ASN A 195 -11.41 -3.81 14.10
CA ASN A 195 -12.48 -3.59 13.13
C ASN A 195 -12.40 -4.59 11.97
N ILE A 196 -13.49 -5.34 11.76
CA ILE A 196 -13.63 -6.35 10.71
C ILE A 196 -13.45 -5.73 9.30
N ASP A 197 -14.03 -4.55 9.03
CA ASP A 197 -13.88 -3.83 7.76
C ASP A 197 -12.41 -3.50 7.49
N THR A 198 -11.69 -3.06 8.53
CA THR A 198 -10.24 -2.83 8.44
C THR A 198 -9.48 -4.11 8.13
N GLY A 199 -9.80 -5.21 8.80
CA GLY A 199 -9.21 -6.53 8.54
C GLY A 199 -9.45 -7.02 7.11
N LEU A 200 -10.68 -6.88 6.60
CA LEU A 200 -11.06 -7.26 5.26
C LEU A 200 -10.39 -6.39 4.20
N LYS A 201 -10.31 -5.07 4.39
CA LYS A 201 -9.46 -4.20 3.56
C LYS A 201 -8.02 -4.69 3.61
N LEU A 202 -7.47 -4.94 4.81
CA LEU A 202 -6.12 -5.45 5.04
C LEU A 202 -5.80 -6.67 4.18
N ALA A 203 -6.68 -7.66 4.20
CA ALA A 203 -6.64 -8.81 3.31
C ALA A 203 -6.77 -8.40 1.83
N LEU A 204 -7.74 -7.55 1.46
CA LEU A 204 -8.00 -7.18 0.07
C LEU A 204 -6.78 -6.61 -0.69
N THR A 205 -5.95 -5.77 -0.06
CA THR A 205 -4.69 -5.31 -0.70
C THR A 205 -3.48 -6.23 -0.47
N GLY A 206 -3.68 -7.38 0.17
CA GLY A 206 -2.67 -8.41 0.41
C GLY A 206 -1.75 -8.12 1.60
N ALA A 207 -2.12 -7.24 2.52
CA ALA A 207 -1.32 -7.00 3.73
C ALA A 207 -1.43 -8.17 4.72
N VAL A 208 -2.60 -8.80 4.78
CA VAL A 208 -2.89 -10.04 5.51
C VAL A 208 -3.07 -11.17 4.48
N LYS A 209 -2.65 -12.39 4.82
CA LYS A 209 -2.80 -13.56 3.94
C LYS A 209 -4.27 -13.93 3.78
N ASP A 210 -4.68 -14.21 2.55
CA ASP A 210 -6.09 -14.49 2.23
C ASP A 210 -6.61 -15.72 2.96
N SER A 211 -5.80 -16.78 3.05
CA SER A 211 -6.14 -18.03 3.74
C SER A 211 -6.42 -17.87 5.24
N VAL A 212 -5.99 -16.76 5.86
CA VAL A 212 -6.29 -16.46 7.28
C VAL A 212 -7.71 -15.91 7.43
N VAL A 213 -8.22 -15.21 6.41
CA VAL A 213 -9.54 -14.57 6.42
C VAL A 213 -10.58 -15.40 5.66
N GLY A 214 -10.15 -16.20 4.68
CA GLY A 214 -10.96 -16.90 3.71
C GLY A 214 -11.00 -16.16 2.37
N GLU A 215 -10.47 -16.77 1.32
CA GLU A 215 -10.39 -16.17 -0.02
C GLU A 215 -11.75 -15.71 -0.53
N GLU A 216 -12.77 -16.56 -0.38
CA GLU A 216 -14.14 -16.25 -0.78
C GLU A 216 -14.71 -15.07 -0.02
N ARG A 217 -14.54 -15.05 1.31
CA ARG A 217 -15.00 -13.93 2.14
C ARG A 217 -14.38 -12.59 1.70
N VAL A 218 -13.09 -12.58 1.36
CA VAL A 218 -12.41 -11.37 0.88
C VAL A 218 -12.90 -10.97 -0.52
N ALA A 219 -13.17 -11.93 -1.40
CA ALA A 219 -13.71 -11.69 -2.74
C ALA A 219 -15.15 -11.16 -2.71
N ARG A 220 -16.02 -11.74 -1.88
CA ARG A 220 -17.39 -11.26 -1.64
C ARG A 220 -17.38 -9.84 -1.09
N TYR A 221 -16.55 -9.58 -0.08
CA TYR A 221 -16.36 -8.22 0.46
C TYR A 221 -15.92 -7.21 -0.60
N LEU A 222 -15.01 -7.58 -1.52
CA LEU A 222 -14.64 -6.71 -2.64
C LEU A 222 -15.87 -6.35 -3.49
N LEU A 223 -16.69 -7.33 -3.86
CA LEU A 223 -17.90 -7.09 -4.65
C LEU A 223 -18.87 -6.18 -3.91
N SER A 224 -19.10 -6.40 -2.61
CA SER A 224 -19.96 -5.54 -1.79
C SER A 224 -19.48 -4.09 -1.77
N VAL A 225 -18.17 -3.89 -1.60
CA VAL A 225 -17.55 -2.56 -1.59
C VAL A 225 -17.63 -1.87 -2.96
N LEU A 226 -17.58 -2.63 -4.05
CA LEU A 226 -17.75 -2.09 -5.40
C LEU A 226 -19.21 -1.70 -5.66
N ASN A 227 -20.17 -2.57 -5.30
CA ASN A 227 -21.60 -2.33 -5.48
C ASN A 227 -22.08 -1.13 -4.67
N ALA A 228 -21.69 -1.01 -3.39
CA ALA A 228 -22.01 0.13 -2.54
C ALA A 228 -21.49 1.48 -3.08
N ARG A 229 -20.53 1.46 -4.02
CA ARG A 229 -19.97 2.66 -4.65
C ARG A 229 -20.46 2.90 -6.07
N SER A 230 -21.20 1.96 -6.67
CA SER A 230 -21.71 2.04 -8.04
C SER A 230 -22.67 3.22 -8.26
N SER A 231 -23.25 3.80 -7.21
CA SER A 231 -24.01 5.06 -7.31
C SER A 231 -23.15 6.27 -7.72
N HIS A 232 -21.84 6.25 -7.42
CA HIS A 232 -20.88 7.31 -7.75
C HIS A 232 -19.82 6.89 -8.77
N LEU A 233 -19.53 5.59 -8.90
CA LEU A 233 -18.95 5.05 -10.13
C LEU A 233 -20.06 5.06 -11.17
N ARG A 234 -20.24 6.20 -11.84
CA ARG A 234 -20.69 6.15 -13.23
C ARG A 234 -19.72 5.20 -13.93
N TRP A 235 -20.08 3.91 -14.03
CA TRP A 235 -19.42 2.91 -14.86
C TRP A 235 -19.69 3.29 -16.31
N THR A 236 -19.40 4.52 -16.70
CA THR A 236 -19.60 4.99 -18.04
C THR A 236 -18.53 4.37 -18.92
N PRO A 237 -18.85 4.15 -20.20
CA PRO A 237 -17.88 3.71 -21.20
C PRO A 237 -16.62 4.59 -21.23
N GLU A 238 -16.65 5.84 -20.74
CA GLU A 238 -15.45 6.68 -20.68
C GLU A 238 -14.36 6.15 -19.72
N LEU A 239 -14.72 5.42 -18.64
CA LEU A 239 -13.74 4.71 -17.79
C LEU A 239 -13.12 3.49 -18.49
N SER A 240 -13.68 3.06 -19.63
CA SER A 240 -13.07 2.05 -20.49
C SER A 240 -12.01 2.62 -21.44
N GLN A 241 -11.96 3.96 -21.62
CA GLN A 241 -11.02 4.64 -22.51
C GLN A 241 -9.81 5.26 -21.79
N ALA A 242 -9.80 5.29 -20.46
CA ALA A 242 -8.63 5.73 -19.71
C ALA A 242 -7.55 4.64 -19.73
N GLU A 243 -6.73 4.65 -20.80
CA GLU A 243 -5.44 3.95 -21.00
C GLU A 243 -5.07 2.98 -19.86
N CYS A 244 -5.77 1.86 -19.82
CA CYS A 244 -5.43 0.76 -18.94
C CYS A 244 -5.38 -0.45 -19.85
N ASP A 245 -4.22 -1.07 -19.94
CA ASP A 245 -4.01 -2.42 -20.51
C ASP A 245 -4.81 -3.44 -19.68
N THR A 246 -6.13 -3.30 -19.62
CA THR A 246 -6.98 -4.24 -18.93
C THR A 246 -7.10 -5.45 -19.82
N SER A 247 -6.60 -6.58 -19.34
CA SER A 247 -6.88 -7.87 -19.94
C SER A 247 -8.38 -8.00 -20.20
N GLU A 248 -8.78 -8.54 -21.35
CA GLU A 248 -10.17 -8.79 -21.76
C GLU A 248 -11.04 -9.34 -20.61
N ILE A 249 -10.49 -10.28 -19.83
CA ILE A 249 -11.13 -10.87 -18.64
C ILE A 249 -11.53 -9.81 -17.59
N GLY A 250 -10.65 -8.85 -17.31
CA GLY A 250 -10.92 -7.78 -16.33
C GLY A 250 -12.03 -6.83 -16.79
N ALA A 251 -12.11 -6.55 -18.10
CA ALA A 251 -13.21 -5.79 -18.68
C ALA A 251 -14.55 -6.56 -18.58
N ASN A 252 -14.53 -7.87 -18.87
CA ASN A 252 -15.72 -8.72 -18.75
C ASN A 252 -16.24 -8.77 -17.31
N VAL A 253 -15.35 -8.92 -16.33
CA VAL A 253 -15.74 -8.91 -14.91
C VAL A 253 -16.34 -7.56 -14.51
N ARG A 254 -15.75 -6.42 -14.92
CA ARG A 254 -16.34 -5.10 -14.69
C ARG A 254 -17.73 -4.97 -15.30
N ASN A 255 -17.91 -5.42 -16.54
CA ASN A 255 -19.19 -5.35 -17.23
C ASN A 255 -20.27 -6.15 -16.50
N VAL A 256 -19.92 -7.34 -15.98
CA VAL A 256 -20.85 -8.12 -15.15
C VAL A 256 -21.24 -7.39 -13.88
N ILE A 257 -20.26 -6.84 -13.14
CA ILE A 257 -20.54 -6.09 -11.91
C ILE A 257 -21.46 -4.89 -12.21
N ALA A 258 -21.17 -4.14 -13.27
CA ALA A 258 -21.96 -2.98 -13.67
C ALA A 258 -23.38 -3.38 -14.12
N GLN A 259 -23.52 -4.39 -15.00
CA GLN A 259 -24.82 -4.79 -15.54
C GLN A 259 -25.73 -5.42 -14.48
N THR A 260 -25.19 -6.25 -13.60
CA THR A 260 -25.96 -6.85 -12.49
C THR A 260 -26.41 -5.75 -11.52
N CYS A 261 -25.51 -4.84 -11.14
CA CYS A 261 -25.85 -3.71 -10.27
C CYS A 261 -26.89 -2.75 -10.89
N LEU A 262 -26.88 -2.56 -12.21
CA LEU A 262 -27.87 -1.72 -12.91
C LEU A 262 -29.25 -2.37 -13.03
N LYS A 263 -29.30 -3.71 -13.08
CA LYS A 263 -30.56 -4.48 -13.17
C LYS A 263 -31.13 -4.81 -11.80
N PHE A 264 -30.34 -4.63 -10.74
CA PHE A 264 -30.73 -4.92 -9.37
C PHE A 264 -31.78 -3.92 -8.88
N ASP A 265 -32.91 -4.44 -8.42
CA ASP A 265 -34.06 -3.69 -7.91
C ASP A 265 -34.13 -3.65 -6.38
N GLY A 266 -33.24 -4.37 -5.68
CA GLY A 266 -33.13 -4.36 -4.23
C GLY A 266 -32.37 -3.17 -3.64
N ASN A 267 -32.34 -3.11 -2.31
CA ASN A 267 -31.67 -2.06 -1.56
C ASN A 267 -30.19 -2.41 -1.29
N LEU A 268 -29.25 -1.62 -1.83
CA LEU A 268 -27.81 -1.80 -1.63
C LEU A 268 -27.34 -1.53 -0.19
N GLU A 269 -28.16 -0.91 0.64
CA GLU A 269 -27.89 -0.74 2.08
C GLU A 269 -28.39 -1.92 2.92
N ASP A 270 -29.30 -2.73 2.37
CA ASP A 270 -29.77 -3.94 3.01
C ASP A 270 -28.76 -5.09 2.82
N LYS A 271 -28.55 -5.85 3.90
CA LYS A 271 -27.51 -6.87 3.93
C LYS A 271 -27.89 -8.10 3.10
N ASP A 272 -29.13 -8.51 3.13
CA ASP A 272 -29.60 -9.74 2.48
C ASP A 272 -29.75 -9.50 0.96
N ASP A 273 -30.20 -8.31 0.59
CA ASP A 273 -30.20 -7.82 -0.80
C ASP A 273 -28.77 -7.75 -1.38
N MET A 274 -27.82 -7.15 -0.64
CA MET A 274 -26.42 -7.11 -1.05
C MET A 274 -25.80 -8.51 -1.17
N GLU A 275 -26.14 -9.42 -0.25
CA GLU A 275 -25.65 -10.79 -0.29
C GLU A 275 -26.16 -11.54 -1.52
N SER A 276 -27.44 -11.38 -1.85
CA SER A 276 -28.08 -11.96 -3.04
C SER A 276 -27.45 -11.43 -4.34
N LEU A 277 -27.19 -10.13 -4.43
CA LEU A 277 -26.49 -9.53 -5.57
C LEU A 277 -25.07 -10.07 -5.73
N VAL A 278 -24.34 -10.22 -4.61
CA VAL A 278 -22.98 -10.77 -4.62
C VAL A 278 -22.97 -12.23 -5.06
N ASP A 279 -23.96 -13.03 -4.66
CA ASP A 279 -24.11 -14.42 -5.11
C ASP A 279 -24.30 -14.52 -6.63
N GLU A 280 -25.20 -13.71 -7.19
CA GLU A 280 -25.42 -13.65 -8.64
C GLU A 280 -24.14 -13.26 -9.39
N GLN A 281 -23.43 -12.25 -8.88
CA GLN A 281 -22.15 -11.81 -9.44
C GLN A 281 -21.08 -12.91 -9.38
N MET A 282 -20.95 -13.61 -8.25
CA MET A 282 -19.98 -14.71 -8.09
C MET A 282 -20.25 -15.85 -9.08
N ILE A 283 -21.51 -16.24 -9.26
CA ILE A 283 -21.93 -17.26 -10.24
C ILE A 283 -21.54 -16.83 -11.66
N THR A 284 -21.82 -15.59 -12.02
CA THR A 284 -21.53 -15.09 -13.37
C THR A 284 -20.02 -14.95 -13.61
N ILE A 285 -19.26 -14.49 -12.61
CA ILE A 285 -17.79 -14.39 -12.66
C ILE A 285 -17.15 -15.78 -12.77
N ARG A 286 -17.71 -16.81 -12.09
CA ARG A 286 -17.25 -18.21 -12.23
C ARG A 286 -17.31 -18.68 -13.68
N ARG A 287 -18.38 -18.34 -14.40
CA ARG A 287 -18.54 -18.65 -15.83
C ARG A 287 -17.49 -17.93 -16.68
N ILE A 288 -17.21 -16.65 -16.41
CA ILE A 288 -16.16 -15.87 -17.10
C ILE A 288 -14.78 -16.54 -16.93
N PHE A 289 -14.46 -16.98 -15.71
CA PHE A 289 -13.20 -17.67 -15.43
C PHE A 289 -13.16 -19.13 -15.89
N LYS A 290 -14.25 -19.64 -16.50
CA LYS A 290 -14.37 -21.01 -17.01
C LYS A 290 -14.04 -22.06 -15.95
N VAL A 291 -14.46 -21.82 -14.69
CA VAL A 291 -14.24 -22.78 -13.59
C VAL A 291 -15.42 -23.76 -13.53
N PRO A 292 -15.23 -25.07 -13.79
CA PRO A 292 -16.31 -26.05 -13.86
C PRO A 292 -17.10 -26.16 -12.55
N SER A 293 -18.41 -26.41 -12.62
CA SER A 293 -19.31 -26.61 -11.46
C SER A 293 -18.91 -27.82 -10.62
N GLU A 294 -18.42 -28.88 -11.28
CA GLU A 294 -17.99 -30.16 -10.69
C GLU A 294 -16.90 -30.04 -9.62
N VAL A 295 -16.15 -28.93 -9.62
CA VAL A 295 -15.08 -28.66 -8.64
C VAL A 295 -15.64 -28.33 -7.24
N GLY A 296 -16.97 -28.22 -7.08
CA GLY A 296 -17.59 -27.94 -5.78
C GLY A 296 -17.07 -26.66 -5.14
N ASP A 297 -16.84 -26.71 -3.83
CA ASP A 297 -16.39 -25.57 -3.00
C ASP A 297 -14.99 -25.07 -3.37
N ASP A 298 -14.10 -25.97 -3.79
CA ASP A 298 -12.77 -25.60 -4.29
C ASP A 298 -12.84 -24.70 -5.54
N GLY A 299 -13.95 -24.79 -6.29
CA GLY A 299 -14.22 -23.91 -7.43
C GLY A 299 -14.34 -22.45 -7.00
N TRP A 300 -15.02 -22.17 -5.88
CA TRP A 300 -15.22 -20.82 -5.38
C TRP A 300 -13.92 -20.19 -4.85
N ILE A 301 -13.06 -20.98 -4.22
CA ILE A 301 -11.72 -20.53 -3.81
C ILE A 301 -10.90 -20.12 -5.04
N ARG A 302 -10.95 -20.89 -6.13
CA ARG A 302 -10.23 -20.56 -7.38
C ARG A 302 -10.75 -19.27 -8.00
N VAL A 303 -12.07 -19.11 -8.09
CA VAL A 303 -12.72 -17.87 -8.59
C VAL A 303 -12.28 -16.67 -7.76
N SER A 304 -12.32 -16.81 -6.44
CA SER A 304 -11.96 -15.75 -5.50
C SER A 304 -10.51 -15.32 -5.64
N LYS A 305 -9.57 -16.27 -5.75
CA LYS A 305 -8.15 -15.99 -6.01
C LYS A 305 -7.93 -15.22 -7.32
N GLN A 306 -8.64 -15.59 -8.38
CA GLN A 306 -8.53 -14.90 -9.67
C GLN A 306 -9.10 -13.48 -9.60
N LEU A 307 -10.26 -13.29 -8.98
CA LEU A 307 -10.86 -11.97 -8.80
C LEU A 307 -9.97 -11.04 -7.97
N LEU A 308 -9.45 -11.54 -6.84
CA LEU A 308 -8.51 -10.80 -5.99
C LEU A 308 -7.21 -10.46 -6.74
N LYS A 309 -6.72 -11.34 -7.61
CA LYS A 309 -5.56 -11.06 -8.47
C LYS A 309 -5.85 -9.93 -9.45
N LEU A 310 -7.01 -9.91 -10.10
CA LEU A 310 -7.41 -8.81 -11.01
C LEU A 310 -7.48 -7.48 -10.27
N PHE A 311 -8.07 -7.44 -9.08
CA PHE A 311 -8.09 -6.24 -8.23
C PHE A 311 -6.68 -5.81 -7.82
N ARG A 312 -5.86 -6.74 -7.32
CA ARG A 312 -4.53 -6.41 -6.78
C ARG A 312 -3.55 -5.90 -7.82
N THR A 313 -3.69 -6.38 -9.05
CA THR A 313 -2.87 -5.99 -10.21
C THR A 313 -3.41 -4.77 -10.95
N GLY A 314 -4.56 -4.20 -10.53
CA GLY A 314 -5.18 -3.05 -11.20
C GLY A 314 -5.93 -3.39 -12.49
N ARG A 315 -5.92 -4.66 -12.93
CA ARG A 315 -6.63 -5.11 -14.14
C ARG A 315 -8.14 -5.01 -14.02
N LEU A 316 -8.67 -5.02 -12.79
CA LEU A 316 -10.08 -4.73 -12.52
C LEU A 316 -10.39 -3.24 -12.61
N GLY A 317 -9.40 -2.35 -12.48
CA GLY A 317 -9.56 -0.90 -12.45
C GLY A 317 -8.77 -0.26 -11.31
N ARG A 318 -8.89 1.07 -11.22
CA ARG A 318 -8.23 1.88 -10.18
C ARG A 318 -9.24 2.26 -9.10
N PHE A 319 -8.95 1.87 -7.85
CA PHE A 319 -9.90 2.01 -6.75
C PHE A 319 -9.25 2.58 -5.50
N THR A 320 -9.98 3.39 -4.76
CA THR A 320 -9.60 3.81 -3.41
C THR A 320 -10.70 3.35 -2.44
N LEU A 321 -10.32 2.46 -1.52
CA LEU A 321 -11.19 1.75 -0.58
C LEU A 321 -11.61 2.56 0.63
N ASP A 322 -10.95 3.68 0.87
CA ASP A 322 -11.22 4.53 2.03
C ASP A 322 -11.77 5.89 1.58
N PRO A 323 -12.95 6.29 2.08
CA PRO A 323 -13.46 7.63 1.84
C PRO A 323 -12.62 8.66 2.59
N VAL A 324 -12.56 9.88 2.06
CA VAL A 324 -11.94 10.99 2.80
C VAL A 324 -12.85 11.39 3.96
N PRO A 325 -12.35 11.50 5.20
CA PRO A 325 -13.14 11.94 6.33
C PRO A 325 -13.75 13.32 6.07
N VAL A 326 -15.03 13.47 6.41
CA VAL A 326 -15.68 14.77 6.45
C VAL A 326 -15.09 15.52 7.66
N MET A 327 -14.48 16.67 7.42
CA MET A 327 -14.03 17.53 8.51
C MET A 327 -15.28 18.10 9.18
N THR A 328 -15.52 17.67 10.42
CA THR A 328 -16.50 18.27 11.34
C THR A 328 -15.82 19.39 12.12
#